data_AF-A0A3P8IWN3-F1
#
_entry.id   AF-A0A3P8IWN3-F1
#
_cell.length_a   1.000
_cell.length_b   1.000
_cell.length_c   1.000
_cell.angle_alpha   90.00
_cell.angle_beta   90.00
_cell.angle_gamma   90.00
#
_symmetry.space_group_name_H-M   'P 1'
#
loop_
_entity.id
_entity.type
_entity.pdbx_description
1 polymer ?
#
loop_
_entity_poly.entity_id
_entity_poly.type
_entity_poly.pdbx_seq_one_letter_code
_entity_poly.pdbx_strand_id
1 'polypeptide(L)'
;MSNVVDFPMYALNHEETRALWLALREILAARGVTVADLPTRWPRDELLSHWRDPQLLLSQTCGYPLVTLLPEVQIVGCFHYAAAGCEGANYRSLLVSQAVNQHLSLADFRHRRAVCNSPDSQSGYNALLERVAPLAESGRFFFRRALERQPPPVAD
;
A
#
# COMPACT_ATOMS: atom_id res chain seq x y z
N MET A 1 -20.81 -20.38 -7.46
CA MET A 1 -20.10 -19.55 -6.45
C MET A 1 -19.47 -18.40 -7.19
N SER A 2 -19.59 -17.16 -6.70
CA SER A 2 -19.02 -15.99 -7.36
C SER A 2 -17.63 -15.72 -6.80
N ASN A 3 -16.69 -15.35 -7.66
CA ASN A 3 -15.33 -15.00 -7.25
C ASN A 3 -15.29 -13.60 -6.64
N VAL A 4 -14.29 -13.31 -5.81
CA VAL A 4 -14.03 -11.98 -5.27
C VAL A 4 -12.87 -11.35 -6.05
N VAL A 5 -13.04 -10.09 -6.44
CA VAL A 5 -11.97 -9.25 -6.99
C VAL A 5 -12.05 -7.89 -6.30
N ASP A 6 -10.93 -7.41 -5.79
CA ASP A 6 -10.87 -6.16 -5.02
C ASP A 6 -9.46 -5.56 -5.04
N PHE A 7 -9.34 -4.23 -5.07
CA PHE A 7 -8.07 -3.50 -5.09
C PHE A 7 -7.95 -2.53 -3.90
N PRO A 8 -7.92 -3.04 -2.65
CA PRO A 8 -8.12 -2.20 -1.47
C PRO A 8 -6.91 -1.34 -1.09
N MET A 9 -5.69 -1.71 -1.49
CA MET A 9 -4.46 -1.19 -0.86
C MET A 9 -4.02 0.19 -1.36
N TYR A 10 -4.42 0.60 -2.57
CA TYR A 10 -4.09 1.90 -3.15
C TYR A 10 -5.31 2.62 -3.72
N ALA A 11 -6.48 2.39 -3.14
CA ALA A 11 -7.73 3.05 -3.49
C ALA A 11 -7.76 4.52 -3.02
N LEU A 12 -6.76 5.33 -3.38
CA LEU A 12 -6.74 6.76 -3.04
C LEU A 12 -7.81 7.53 -3.81
N ASN A 13 -8.02 7.18 -5.08
CA ASN A 13 -9.13 7.64 -5.89
C ASN A 13 -10.16 6.50 -6.01
N HIS A 14 -11.22 6.57 -5.20
CA HIS A 14 -12.27 5.57 -5.15
C HIS A 14 -13.01 5.43 -6.49
N GLU A 15 -13.21 6.53 -7.23
CA GLU A 15 -13.93 6.51 -8.50
C GLU A 15 -13.11 5.79 -9.59
N GLU A 16 -11.83 6.11 -9.73
CA GLU A 16 -10.94 5.47 -10.70
C GLU A 16 -10.75 3.97 -10.38
N THR A 17 -10.59 3.64 -9.10
CA THR A 17 -10.44 2.24 -8.67
C THR A 17 -11.74 1.45 -8.92
N ARG A 18 -12.91 2.07 -8.69
CA ARG A 18 -14.20 1.47 -9.02
C ARG A 18 -14.38 1.31 -10.53
N ALA A 19 -13.95 2.27 -11.34
CA ALA A 19 -13.98 2.18 -12.80
C ALA A 19 -13.11 1.02 -13.31
N LEU A 20 -11.89 0.87 -12.76
CA LEU A 20 -11.02 -0.28 -13.05
C LEU A 20 -11.70 -1.61 -12.69
N TRP A 21 -12.30 -1.69 -11.50
CA TRP A 21 -13.01 -2.89 -11.06
C TRP A 21 -14.20 -3.23 -11.99
N LEU A 22 -15.00 -2.24 -12.38
CA LEU A 22 -16.12 -2.42 -13.31
C LEU A 22 -15.65 -2.95 -14.67
N ALA A 23 -14.62 -2.33 -15.24
CA ALA A 23 -14.04 -2.77 -16.51
C ALA A 23 -13.52 -4.21 -16.43
N LEU A 24 -12.84 -4.58 -15.34
CA LEU A 24 -12.37 -5.94 -15.14
C LEU A 24 -13.53 -6.93 -14.98
N ARG A 25 -14.58 -6.57 -14.25
CA ARG A 25 -15.78 -7.40 -14.09
C ARG A 25 -16.41 -7.71 -15.45
N GLU A 26 -16.52 -6.71 -16.34
CA GLU A 26 -17.04 -6.91 -17.70
C GLU A 26 -16.15 -7.86 -18.53
N ILE A 27 -14.83 -7.67 -18.47
CA ILE A 27 -13.84 -8.52 -19.16
C ILE A 27 -13.91 -9.98 -18.67
N LEU A 28 -14.09 -10.19 -17.36
CA LEU A 28 -14.22 -11.51 -16.74
C LEU A 28 -15.57 -12.15 -17.07
N ALA A 29 -16.66 -11.40 -17.03
CA ALA A 29 -17.99 -11.87 -17.41
C ALA A 29 -18.03 -12.35 -18.87
N ALA A 30 -17.39 -11.61 -19.80
CA ALA A 30 -17.24 -12.02 -21.19
C ALA A 30 -16.45 -13.33 -21.38
N ARG A 31 -15.69 -13.74 -20.35
CA ARG A 31 -14.94 -15.01 -20.30
C ARG A 31 -15.64 -16.09 -19.45
N GLY A 32 -16.88 -15.85 -19.04
CA GLY A 32 -17.66 -16.80 -18.23
C GLY A 32 -17.27 -16.84 -16.75
N VAL A 33 -16.52 -15.84 -16.25
CA VAL A 33 -16.12 -15.75 -14.84
C VAL A 33 -17.01 -14.75 -14.12
N THR A 34 -17.86 -15.25 -13.22
CA THR A 34 -18.70 -14.40 -12.38
C THR A 34 -17.92 -13.86 -11.19
N VAL A 35 -18.07 -12.56 -10.93
CA VAL A 35 -17.46 -11.85 -9.80
C VAL A 35 -18.57 -11.25 -8.92
N ALA A 36 -18.45 -11.38 -7.61
CA ALA A 36 -19.34 -10.77 -6.63
C ALA A 36 -19.18 -9.24 -6.64
N ASP A 37 -20.23 -8.50 -6.31
CA ASP A 37 -20.15 -7.05 -6.21
C ASP A 37 -19.18 -6.59 -5.11
N LEU A 38 -18.67 -5.36 -5.24
CA LEU A 38 -17.87 -4.73 -4.18
C LEU A 38 -18.66 -4.68 -2.86
N PRO A 39 -17.99 -4.85 -1.71
CA PRO A 39 -18.66 -4.78 -0.41
C PRO A 39 -19.22 -3.38 -0.14
N THR A 40 -20.26 -3.29 0.69
CA THR A 40 -20.86 -2.01 1.10
C THR A 40 -19.84 -1.09 1.78
N ARG A 41 -18.93 -1.67 2.57
CA ARG A 41 -17.79 -0.96 3.16
C ARG A 41 -16.54 -1.27 2.35
N TRP A 42 -16.13 -0.30 1.55
CA TRP A 42 -15.01 -0.41 0.64
C TRP A 42 -14.21 0.91 0.61
N PRO A 43 -12.86 0.87 0.58
CA PRO A 43 -11.99 -0.32 0.67
C PRO A 43 -12.03 -1.00 2.04
N ARG A 44 -11.58 -2.26 2.12
CA ARG A 44 -11.50 -3.02 3.37
C ARG A 44 -10.26 -2.64 4.19
N ASP A 45 -10.41 -2.57 5.51
CA ASP A 45 -9.29 -2.32 6.42
C ASP A 45 -8.45 -3.59 6.69
N GLU A 46 -9.10 -4.76 6.81
CA GLU A 46 -8.43 -6.02 7.13
C GLU A 46 -7.91 -6.70 5.85
N LEU A 47 -6.68 -6.36 5.47
CA LEU A 47 -6.10 -6.85 4.21
C LEU A 47 -5.68 -8.33 4.27
N LEU A 48 -5.18 -8.83 5.41
CA LEU A 48 -4.66 -10.20 5.48
C LEU A 48 -5.77 -11.26 5.44
N SER A 49 -6.90 -11.02 6.10
CA SER A 49 -8.06 -11.92 6.03
C SER A 49 -8.65 -11.95 4.63
N HIS A 50 -8.71 -10.80 3.96
CA HIS A 50 -9.11 -10.68 2.56
C HIS A 50 -8.25 -11.55 1.63
N TRP A 51 -6.92 -11.52 1.78
CA TRP A 51 -6.02 -12.35 0.96
C TRP A 51 -6.16 -13.85 1.17
N ARG A 52 -6.71 -14.28 2.31
CA ARG A 52 -6.93 -15.69 2.66
C ARG A 52 -8.32 -16.20 2.29
N ASP A 53 -9.16 -15.36 1.71
CA ASP A 53 -10.49 -15.77 1.24
C ASP A 53 -10.34 -16.77 0.08
N PRO A 54 -10.84 -18.02 0.22
CA PRO A 54 -10.75 -19.02 -0.84
C PRO A 54 -11.54 -18.64 -2.11
N GLN A 55 -12.42 -17.64 -2.04
CA GLN A 55 -13.12 -17.11 -3.21
C GLN A 55 -12.35 -15.96 -3.89
N LEU A 56 -11.22 -15.50 -3.32
CA LEU A 56 -10.43 -14.42 -3.89
C LEU A 56 -9.75 -14.87 -5.18
N LEU A 57 -10.11 -14.22 -6.28
CA LEU A 57 -9.52 -14.44 -7.59
C LEU A 57 -8.38 -13.48 -7.88
N LEU A 58 -8.54 -12.20 -7.52
CA LEU A 58 -7.55 -11.18 -7.79
C LEU A 58 -7.59 -10.07 -6.76
N SER A 59 -6.41 -9.64 -6.30
CA SER A 59 -6.29 -8.43 -5.50
C SER A 59 -4.98 -7.69 -5.73
N GLN A 60 -4.78 -6.59 -4.99
CA GLN A 60 -3.62 -5.72 -5.07
C GLN A 60 -2.98 -5.61 -3.68
N THR A 61 -1.66 -5.79 -3.65
CA THR A 61 -0.87 -5.69 -2.42
C THR A 61 0.43 -4.95 -2.68
N CYS A 62 1.05 -4.49 -1.60
CA CYS A 62 2.38 -3.92 -1.60
C CYS A 62 3.42 -5.05 -1.73
N GLY A 63 4.61 -4.72 -2.24
CA GLY A 63 5.67 -5.72 -2.43
C GLY A 63 6.16 -6.35 -1.12
N TYR A 64 6.05 -5.66 0.02
CA TYR A 64 6.52 -6.20 1.30
C TYR A 64 5.59 -7.29 1.85
N PRO A 65 4.27 -7.06 2.05
CA PRO A 65 3.35 -8.14 2.43
C PRO A 65 3.33 -9.30 1.44
N LEU A 66 3.49 -9.02 0.14
CA LEU A 66 3.60 -10.05 -0.90
C LEU A 66 4.70 -11.06 -0.58
N VAL A 67 5.91 -10.61 -0.23
CA VAL A 67 7.05 -11.52 0.00
C VAL A 67 7.15 -12.03 1.43
N THR A 68 6.50 -11.38 2.41
CA THR A 68 6.61 -11.76 3.82
C THR A 68 5.37 -12.45 4.40
N LEU A 69 4.18 -12.24 3.84
CA LEU A 69 2.91 -12.68 4.43
C LEU A 69 2.04 -13.53 3.49
N LEU A 70 2.29 -13.52 2.19
CA LEU A 70 1.41 -14.11 1.18
C LEU A 70 2.12 -15.19 0.32
N PRO A 71 2.68 -16.26 0.92
CA PRO A 71 3.36 -17.30 0.16
C PRO A 71 2.44 -18.10 -0.76
N GLU A 72 1.13 -18.12 -0.49
CA GLU A 72 0.12 -18.84 -1.26
C GLU A 72 -0.36 -18.14 -2.54
N VAL A 73 0.02 -16.89 -2.78
CA VAL A 73 -0.50 -16.11 -3.93
C VAL A 73 0.44 -16.15 -5.13
N GLN A 74 -0.13 -15.97 -6.32
CA GLN A 74 0.64 -15.83 -7.55
C GLN A 74 0.62 -14.38 -8.03
N ILE A 75 1.78 -13.86 -8.44
CA ILE A 75 1.89 -12.56 -9.11
C ILE A 75 1.37 -12.71 -10.55
N VAL A 76 0.35 -11.94 -10.90
CA VAL A 76 -0.21 -11.90 -12.26
C VAL A 76 0.12 -10.62 -13.03
N GLY A 77 0.61 -9.60 -12.34
CA GLY A 77 0.96 -8.31 -12.94
C GLY A 77 1.34 -7.27 -11.90
N CYS A 78 1.72 -6.09 -12.39
CA CYS A 78 2.05 -4.92 -11.57
C CYS A 78 1.44 -3.67 -12.23
N PHE A 79 0.95 -2.73 -11.42
CA PHE A 79 0.46 -1.45 -11.92
C PHE A 79 1.63 -0.55 -12.33
N HIS A 80 1.52 0.05 -13.51
CA HIS A 80 2.40 1.14 -13.94
C HIS A 80 1.71 2.46 -13.63
N TYR A 81 2.24 3.19 -12.66
CA TYR A 81 1.72 4.50 -12.26
C TYR A 81 2.48 5.61 -12.99
N ALA A 82 1.74 6.53 -13.61
CA ALA A 82 2.29 7.73 -14.26
C ALA A 82 2.67 8.85 -13.27
N ALA A 83 2.88 8.51 -11.99
CA ALA A 83 3.25 9.47 -10.95
C ALA A 83 4.70 9.94 -11.13
N ALA A 84 4.98 11.19 -10.74
CA ALA A 84 6.30 11.78 -10.89
C ALA A 84 7.39 10.95 -10.19
N GLY A 85 8.43 10.57 -10.93
CA GLY A 85 9.54 9.77 -10.43
C GLY A 85 9.30 8.25 -10.41
N CYS A 86 8.15 7.77 -10.91
CA CYS A 86 7.93 6.36 -11.22
C CYS A 86 8.37 6.03 -12.65
N GLU A 87 8.87 4.81 -12.86
CA GLU A 87 9.32 4.33 -14.17
C GLU A 87 8.96 2.84 -14.35
N GLY A 88 8.06 2.55 -15.29
CA GLY A 88 7.59 1.19 -15.52
C GLY A 88 6.91 0.61 -14.27
N ALA A 89 7.37 -0.56 -13.82
CA ALA A 89 6.87 -1.19 -12.59
C ALA A 89 7.50 -0.62 -11.31
N ASN A 90 8.50 0.25 -11.43
CA ASN A 90 9.17 0.84 -10.28
C ASN A 90 8.43 2.10 -9.83
N TYR A 91 8.10 2.15 -8.54
CA TYR A 91 7.57 3.35 -7.89
C TYR A 91 8.62 3.97 -6.96
N ARG A 92 8.39 5.21 -6.55
CA ARG A 92 9.28 5.97 -5.65
C ARG A 92 8.63 6.26 -4.30
N SER A 93 9.40 6.09 -3.22
CA SER A 93 9.03 6.55 -1.89
C SER A 93 9.52 7.98 -1.65
N LEU A 94 8.74 8.77 -0.91
CA LEU A 94 9.11 10.12 -0.51
C LEU A 94 9.24 10.20 1.01
N LEU A 95 10.32 10.84 1.47
CA LEU A 95 10.46 11.26 2.87
C LEU A 95 10.07 12.73 2.94
N VAL A 96 9.03 13.03 3.72
CA VAL A 96 8.47 14.38 3.83
C VAL A 96 8.75 14.93 5.23
N SER A 97 9.11 16.20 5.30
CA SER A 97 9.27 16.94 6.55
C SER A 97 8.64 18.33 6.43
N GLN A 98 8.46 19.00 7.56
CA GLN A 98 8.00 20.38 7.56
C GLN A 98 9.02 21.29 6.87
N ALA A 99 8.55 22.29 6.11
CA ALA A 99 9.38 23.20 5.33
C ALA A 99 10.48 23.92 6.14
N VAL A 100 10.25 24.18 7.43
CA VAL A 100 11.28 24.73 8.35
C VAL A 100 12.56 23.87 8.41
N ASN A 101 12.46 22.58 8.09
CA ASN A 101 13.60 21.65 8.06
C ASN A 101 14.24 21.51 6.66
N GLN A 102 13.90 22.37 5.68
CA GLN A 102 14.40 22.24 4.30
C GLN A 102 15.93 22.27 4.17
N HIS A 103 16.63 22.85 5.16
CA HIS A 103 18.09 22.94 5.20
C HIS A 103 18.75 21.72 5.86
N LEU A 104 17.96 20.81 6.44
CA LEU A 104 18.45 19.63 7.12
C LEU A 104 18.69 18.50 6.13
N SER A 105 19.79 17.78 6.34
CA SER A 105 20.02 16.48 5.73
C SER A 105 19.22 15.40 6.47
N LEU A 106 19.10 14.20 5.87
CA LEU A 106 18.47 13.07 6.56
C LEU A 106 19.15 12.77 7.90
N ALA A 107 20.48 12.85 7.98
CA ALA A 107 21.25 12.55 9.18
C ALA A 107 20.90 13.47 10.37
N ASP A 108 20.45 14.70 10.12
CA ASP A 108 20.04 15.66 11.15
C ASP A 108 18.70 15.31 11.82
N PHE A 109 18.00 14.30 11.28
CA PHE A 109 16.80 13.71 11.90
C PHE A 109 17.11 12.57 12.88
N ARG A 110 18.40 12.28 13.14
CA ARG A 110 18.77 11.38 14.24
C ARG A 110 18.13 11.82 15.56
N HIS A 111 17.72 10.84 16.34
CA HIS A 111 17.02 11.01 17.60
C HIS A 111 15.76 11.88 17.50
N ARG A 112 15.16 12.03 16.31
CA ARG A 112 13.82 12.60 16.11
C ARG A 112 12.76 11.51 15.96
N ARG A 113 11.50 11.92 15.86
CA ARG A 113 10.35 11.03 15.70
C ARG A 113 10.04 10.89 14.21
N ALA A 114 9.90 9.64 13.76
CA ALA A 114 9.33 9.35 12.46
C ALA A 114 7.86 8.93 12.61
N VAL A 115 7.05 9.26 11.60
CA VAL A 115 5.70 8.73 11.42
C VAL A 115 5.72 7.86 10.18
N CYS A 116 5.13 6.67 10.29
CA CYS A 116 5.08 5.66 9.23
C CYS A 116 3.63 5.20 9.08
N ASN A 117 3.20 4.79 7.88
CA ASN A 117 1.81 4.36 7.67
C ASN A 117 1.50 3.03 8.39
N SER A 118 2.32 1.99 8.17
CA SER A 118 2.16 0.68 8.81
C SER A 118 3.49 -0.10 8.81
N PRO A 119 3.77 -0.99 9.80
CA PRO A 119 5.00 -1.77 9.84
C PRO A 119 5.19 -2.75 8.67
N ASP A 120 4.12 -3.15 8.00
CA ASP A 120 4.11 -4.04 6.84
C ASP A 120 4.16 -3.27 5.51
N SER A 121 4.43 -1.96 5.54
CA SER A 121 4.54 -1.13 4.35
C SER A 121 5.94 -1.15 3.75
N GLN A 122 6.05 -1.45 2.45
CA GLN A 122 7.34 -1.31 1.76
C GLN A 122 7.76 0.17 1.72
N SER A 123 6.90 1.04 1.21
CA SER A 123 7.24 2.43 0.93
C SER A 123 7.34 3.29 2.17
N GLY A 124 6.41 3.11 3.11
CA GLY A 124 6.26 3.94 4.31
C GLY A 124 7.00 3.40 5.54
N TYR A 125 7.57 2.20 5.48
CA TYR A 125 8.32 1.63 6.59
C TYR A 125 9.64 0.99 6.16
N ASN A 126 9.63 -0.07 5.35
CA ASN A 126 10.84 -0.82 5.04
C ASN A 126 11.87 0.03 4.27
N ALA A 127 11.44 0.80 3.28
CA ALA A 127 12.29 1.73 2.53
C ALA A 127 12.88 2.84 3.43
N LEU A 128 12.13 3.31 4.43
CA LEU A 128 12.65 4.25 5.42
C LEU A 128 13.77 3.61 6.25
N LEU A 129 13.55 2.37 6.74
CA LEU A 129 14.54 1.66 7.55
C LEU A 129 15.82 1.39 6.76
N GLU A 130 15.70 0.93 5.52
CA GLU A 130 16.82 0.76 4.60
C GLU A 130 17.61 2.07 4.46
N ARG A 131 16.90 3.19 4.23
CA ARG A 131 17.56 4.47 3.98
C ARG A 131 18.31 5.04 5.19
N VAL A 132 17.82 4.79 6.41
CA VAL A 132 18.42 5.31 7.66
C VAL A 132 19.39 4.34 8.32
N ALA A 133 19.38 3.05 7.95
CA ALA A 133 20.26 2.04 8.56
C ALA A 133 21.75 2.42 8.51
N PRO A 134 22.31 2.94 7.40
CA PRO A 134 23.72 3.37 7.33
C PRO A 134 24.05 4.57 8.22
N LEU A 135 23.04 5.32 8.67
CA LEU A 135 23.20 6.54 9.47
C LEU A 135 22.93 6.29 10.96
N ALA A 136 22.56 5.06 11.33
CA ALA A 136 22.19 4.68 12.68
C ALA A 136 23.41 4.59 13.59
N GLU A 137 23.26 5.06 14.82
CA GLU A 137 24.30 5.00 15.86
C GLU A 137 23.88 3.96 16.89
N SER A 138 24.73 2.95 17.11
CA SER A 138 24.42 1.81 17.98
C SER A 138 23.08 1.13 17.64
N GLY A 139 22.79 0.96 16.33
CA GLY A 139 21.56 0.34 15.83
C GLY A 139 20.30 1.20 15.98
N ARG A 140 20.42 2.49 16.34
CA ARG A 140 19.28 3.39 16.52
C ARG A 140 19.44 4.65 15.67
N PHE A 141 18.36 5.04 15.00
CA PHE A 141 18.27 6.29 14.25
C PHE A 141 17.22 7.22 14.84
N PHE A 142 15.95 6.78 14.90
CA PHE A 142 14.86 7.54 15.52
C PHE A 142 14.73 7.21 17.01
N PHE A 143 14.36 8.19 17.85
CA PHE A 143 14.04 7.91 19.27
C PHE A 143 12.66 7.27 19.43
N ARG A 144 11.76 7.53 18.47
CA ARG A 144 10.42 6.95 18.41
C ARG A 144 9.96 6.85 16.96
N ARG A 145 9.29 5.76 16.64
CA ARG A 145 8.45 5.61 15.44
C ARG A 145 7.00 5.56 15.90
N ALA A 146 6.13 6.32 15.24
CA ALA A 146 4.69 6.28 15.46
C ALA A 146 4.00 5.85 14.17
N LEU A 147 2.84 5.21 14.30
CA LEU A 147 1.99 4.95 13.14
C LEU A 147 1.12 6.17 12.85
N GLU A 148 0.90 6.44 11.58
CA GLU A 148 -0.09 7.41 11.13
C GLU A 148 -1.45 7.03 11.70
N ARG A 149 -2.16 8.00 12.27
CA ARG A 149 -3.56 7.79 12.65
C ARG A 149 -4.40 8.04 11.41
N GLN A 150 -5.14 7.01 10.99
CA GLN A 150 -6.22 7.22 10.03
C GLN A 150 -7.15 8.31 10.58
N PRO A 151 -7.50 9.34 9.81
CA PRO A 151 -8.53 10.28 10.24
C PRO A 151 -9.83 9.49 10.51
N PRO A 152 -10.66 9.92 11.47
CA PRO A 152 -11.99 9.33 11.62
C PRO A 152 -12.73 9.43 10.27
N PRO A 153 -13.57 8.46 9.92
CA PRO A 153 -14.38 8.57 8.72
C PRO A 153 -15.14 9.90 8.75
N VAL A 154 -15.05 10.66 7.65
CA VAL A 154 -15.87 11.84 7.48
C VAL A 154 -17.32 11.34 7.50
N ALA A 155 -18.09 11.80 8.47
CA ALA A 155 -19.53 11.55 8.48
C ALA A 155 -20.14 12.32 7.30
N ASP A 156 -20.87 11.60 6.45
CA ASP A 156 -21.73 12.20 5.41
C ASP A 156 -22.85 13.05 6.03
#